data_AF-A0A2Y9RI07-F1
#
_entry.id   AF-A0A2Y9RI07-F1
#
_cell.length_a   1.000
_cell.length_b   1.000
_cell.length_c   1.000
_cell.angle_alpha   90.00
_cell.angle_beta   90.00
_cell.angle_gamma   90.00
#
_symmetry.space_group_name_H-M   'P 1'
#
loop_
_entity.id
_entity.type
_entity.pdbx_description
1 polymer ?
#
loop_
_entity_poly.entity_id
_entity_poly.type
_entity_poly.pdbx_seq_one_letter_code
_entity_poly.pdbx_strand_id
1 'polypeptide(L)'
;MRLRSPGLFLLLLSGLQADIQKKEEVQGIVGSSVELNCVYPEGSSFDLNDFYIYWQTAMPETVVTYYLPGNTSPRYKDNRYQHRAQLSLDSMEQGNFSLRLYNITPQDEQTFHCLVFQKSLELKKVLQVNVTLHVAANYSIPVVSNPIGPSEDEELTFMCKSTNGYPRPNVYWINQTDNSLLDEALQNSTVSVNEHGLYDVVSTLRVRRAPNVNVKCCIENVLLHQNLTVSSQTEPSSGTKDKITDKPARPQEKNITVFIVFGILCVLVAVAVAAGWFYRNRRSSGSYIGHV
;
A
#
# COMPACT_ATOMS: atom_id res chain seq x y z
N MET A 1 20.33 -56.97 50.52
CA MET A 1 20.14 -56.95 49.06
C MET A 1 19.26 -55.76 48.69
N ARG A 2 19.55 -55.16 47.52
CA ARG A 2 18.89 -54.04 46.82
C ARG A 2 19.62 -52.69 46.93
N LEU A 3 20.50 -52.58 45.93
CA LEU A 3 21.25 -51.47 45.39
C LEU A 3 20.37 -50.37 44.75
N ARG A 4 20.96 -49.17 44.71
CA ARG A 4 21.06 -48.20 43.60
C ARG A 4 19.85 -47.32 43.21
N SER A 5 20.08 -46.04 43.50
CA SER A 5 20.04 -44.87 42.59
C SER A 5 18.67 -44.26 42.22
N PRO A 6 18.46 -42.95 42.48
CA PRO A 6 17.46 -42.17 41.78
C PRO A 6 17.96 -41.93 40.35
N GLY A 7 17.29 -42.53 39.37
CA GLY A 7 17.58 -42.34 37.95
C GLY A 7 17.18 -40.94 37.51
N LEU A 8 18.20 -40.14 37.21
CA LEU A 8 18.16 -38.89 36.47
C LEU A 8 17.35 -39.07 35.17
N PHE A 9 16.12 -38.54 35.09
CA PHE A 9 15.40 -38.35 33.84
C PHE A 9 15.44 -36.85 33.50
N LEU A 10 16.63 -36.37 33.12
CA LEU A 10 16.76 -35.08 32.46
C LEU A 10 16.35 -35.27 31.00
N LEU A 11 15.11 -34.87 30.69
CA LEU A 11 14.63 -34.75 29.32
C LEU A 11 15.49 -33.73 28.58
N LEU A 12 16.34 -34.22 27.69
CA LEU A 12 16.99 -33.44 26.64
C LEU A 12 15.90 -32.96 25.67
N LEU A 13 15.24 -31.85 26.01
CA LEU A 13 14.59 -31.00 25.02
C LEU A 13 15.71 -30.25 24.30
N SER A 14 16.40 -30.93 23.40
CA SER A 14 17.13 -30.27 22.32
C SER A 14 16.06 -29.63 21.44
N GLY A 15 15.71 -28.39 21.79
CA GLY A 15 14.84 -27.56 20.99
C GLY A 15 15.41 -27.50 19.57
N LEU A 16 14.62 -27.94 18.60
CA LEU A 16 14.75 -27.48 17.23
C LEU A 16 14.61 -25.96 17.28
N GLN A 17 15.75 -25.27 17.32
CA GLN A 17 15.79 -23.84 17.05
C GLN A 17 15.50 -23.73 15.55
N ALA A 18 14.23 -23.69 15.18
CA ALA A 18 13.85 -23.22 13.87
C ALA A 18 14.36 -21.78 13.78
N ASP A 19 15.34 -21.54 12.91
CA ASP A 19 15.78 -20.20 12.57
C ASP A 19 14.58 -19.52 11.89
N ILE A 20 13.77 -18.79 12.67
CA ILE A 20 12.64 -18.03 12.15
C ILE A 20 13.26 -16.88 11.36
N GLN A 21 13.60 -17.14 10.10
CA GLN A 21 14.03 -16.10 9.19
C GLN A 21 12.90 -15.08 9.07
N LYS A 22 13.15 -13.87 9.57
CA LYS A 22 12.23 -12.74 9.46
C LYS A 22 12.00 -12.48 7.96
N LYS A 23 10.81 -12.85 7.48
CA LYS A 23 10.33 -12.54 6.13
C LYS A 23 9.51 -11.26 6.22
N GLU A 24 9.93 -10.24 5.49
CA GLU A 24 9.21 -8.98 5.37
C GLU A 24 8.51 -8.96 4.02
N GLU A 25 7.25 -8.51 3.99
CA GLU A 25 6.47 -8.34 2.76
C GLU A 25 6.23 -6.86 2.54
N VAL A 26 6.54 -6.38 1.35
CA VAL A 26 6.43 -4.97 0.98
C VAL A 26 5.67 -4.87 -0.33
N GLN A 27 4.73 -3.93 -0.40
CA GLN A 27 4.01 -3.63 -1.63
C GLN A 27 4.65 -2.43 -2.33
N GLY A 28 4.90 -2.55 -3.63
CA GLY A 28 5.41 -1.49 -4.49
C GLY A 28 4.47 -1.19 -5.65
N ILE A 29 4.30 0.09 -5.98
CA ILE A 29 3.49 0.51 -7.13
C ILE A 29 4.38 0.68 -8.36
N VAL A 30 3.96 0.15 -9.51
CA VAL A 30 4.69 0.33 -10.78
C VAL A 30 4.97 1.82 -11.06
N GLY A 31 6.20 2.12 -11.47
CA GLY A 31 6.69 3.48 -11.74
C GLY A 31 7.07 4.28 -10.49
N SER A 32 6.71 3.82 -9.28
CA SER A 32 7.04 4.50 -8.03
C SER A 32 8.40 4.06 -7.46
N SER A 33 8.73 4.51 -6.24
CA SER A 33 9.89 4.05 -5.47
C SER A 33 9.46 3.36 -4.19
N VAL A 34 10.18 2.30 -3.80
CA VAL A 34 9.95 1.56 -2.55
C VAL A 34 11.25 1.44 -1.76
N GLU A 35 11.13 1.39 -0.44
CA GLU A 35 12.24 1.10 0.47
C GLU A 35 12.08 -0.34 0.99
N LEU A 36 13.13 -1.15 0.84
CA LEU A 36 13.21 -2.51 1.35
C LEU A 36 14.06 -2.49 2.61
N ASN A 37 13.44 -2.77 3.76
CA ASN A 37 14.08 -2.54 5.04
C ASN A 37 15.21 -3.52 5.34
N CYS A 38 16.34 -3.00 5.82
CA CYS A 38 17.41 -3.79 6.40
C CYS A 38 18.15 -2.98 7.45
N VAL A 39 17.74 -3.12 8.71
CA VAL A 39 18.26 -2.32 9.82
C VAL A 39 19.03 -3.21 10.80
N TYR A 40 20.26 -2.82 11.09
CA TYR A 40 21.10 -3.47 12.09
C TYR A 40 20.62 -3.14 13.51
N PRO A 41 20.61 -4.11 14.44
CA PRO A 41 20.18 -3.87 15.81
C PRO A 41 20.95 -2.74 16.50
N GLU A 42 20.25 -1.89 17.25
CA GLU A 42 20.85 -0.77 18.00
C GLU A 42 21.70 -1.24 19.19
N GLY A 43 22.67 -0.40 19.61
CA GLY A 43 23.37 -0.55 20.90
C GLY A 43 24.85 -0.97 20.86
N SER A 44 25.46 -1.09 19.68
CA SER A 44 26.89 -1.42 19.53
C SER A 44 27.71 -0.25 18.96
N SER A 45 28.99 -0.20 19.29
CA SER A 45 29.99 0.59 18.54
C SER A 45 29.88 0.23 17.05
N PHE A 46 29.62 1.24 16.22
CA PHE A 46 29.31 1.05 14.80
C PHE A 46 30.33 1.80 13.94
N ASP A 47 31.11 1.06 13.14
CA ASP A 47 32.00 1.61 12.12
C ASP A 47 31.61 1.02 10.77
N LEU A 48 31.10 1.85 9.86
CA LEU A 48 30.68 1.42 8.53
C LEU A 48 31.82 0.74 7.75
N ASN A 49 33.08 1.08 8.03
CA ASN A 49 34.24 0.44 7.39
C ASN A 49 34.47 -1.01 7.82
N ASP A 50 33.81 -1.46 8.90
CA ASP A 50 33.84 -2.84 9.38
C ASP A 50 32.79 -3.72 8.68
N PHE A 51 31.90 -3.15 7.86
CA PHE A 51 30.77 -3.86 7.27
C PHE A 51 30.87 -4.01 5.76
N TYR A 52 30.47 -5.19 5.27
CA TYR A 52 30.26 -5.53 3.87
C TYR A 52 28.77 -5.80 3.67
N ILE A 53 28.12 -5.02 2.82
CA ILE A 53 26.66 -5.04 2.64
C ILE A 53 26.34 -5.43 1.21
N TYR A 54 25.48 -6.43 1.04
CA TYR A 54 25.02 -6.90 -0.26
C TYR A 54 23.51 -6.96 -0.29
N TRP A 55 22.94 -6.42 -1.35
CA TRP A 55 21.58 -6.71 -1.77
C TRP A 55 21.61 -7.60 -3.00
N GLN A 56 20.93 -8.74 -2.93
CA GLN A 56 20.81 -9.67 -4.05
C GLN A 56 19.39 -10.20 -4.18
N THR A 57 19.01 -10.62 -5.38
CA THR A 57 17.75 -11.33 -5.61
C THR A 57 17.84 -12.77 -5.12
N ALA A 58 16.71 -13.37 -4.75
CA ALA A 58 16.65 -14.75 -4.28
C ALA A 58 16.84 -15.76 -5.43
N MET A 59 16.14 -15.56 -6.56
CA MET A 59 16.15 -16.49 -7.69
C MET A 59 15.93 -15.76 -9.03
N PRO A 60 16.86 -15.83 -9.99
CA PRO A 60 18.25 -16.27 -9.81
C PRO A 60 18.98 -15.36 -8.82
N GLU A 61 20.06 -15.82 -8.19
CA GLU A 61 20.88 -14.96 -7.33
C GLU A 61 21.64 -13.93 -8.19
N THR A 62 21.19 -12.67 -8.14
CA THR A 62 21.81 -11.56 -8.89
C THR A 62 22.10 -10.40 -7.96
N VAL A 63 23.29 -9.80 -8.11
CA VAL A 63 23.69 -8.66 -7.28
C VAL A 63 22.92 -7.42 -7.74
N VAL A 64 22.08 -6.90 -6.84
CA VAL A 64 21.27 -5.69 -7.02
C VAL A 64 22.13 -4.47 -6.75
N THR A 65 22.73 -4.42 -5.55
CA THR A 65 23.69 -3.39 -5.17
C THR A 65 24.52 -3.88 -3.98
N TYR A 66 25.55 -3.11 -3.61
CA TYR A 66 26.42 -3.42 -2.49
C TYR A 66 27.11 -2.16 -1.98
N TYR A 67 27.61 -2.26 -0.76
CA TYR A 67 28.61 -1.37 -0.18
C TYR A 67 29.80 -2.21 0.32
N LEU A 68 31.00 -1.79 -0.09
CA LEU A 68 32.26 -2.41 0.30
C LEU A 68 33.17 -1.31 0.87
N PRO A 69 33.82 -1.54 2.02
CA PRO A 69 34.65 -0.53 2.63
C PRO A 69 35.98 -0.37 1.89
N GLY A 70 36.45 0.87 1.77
CA GLY A 70 37.67 1.24 1.05
C GLY A 70 37.52 1.28 -0.48
N ASN A 71 38.65 1.47 -1.17
CA ASN A 71 38.68 1.61 -2.64
C ASN A 71 38.73 0.24 -3.32
N THR A 72 37.68 -0.56 -3.15
CA THR A 72 37.57 -1.87 -3.80
C THR A 72 37.15 -1.71 -5.26
N SER A 73 37.72 -2.53 -6.15
CA SER A 73 37.30 -2.59 -7.55
C SER A 73 35.79 -2.83 -7.65
N PRO A 74 35.09 -2.14 -8.57
CA PRO A 74 33.67 -2.37 -8.80
C PRO A 74 33.42 -3.85 -9.12
N ARG A 75 32.53 -4.48 -8.36
CA ARG A 75 31.93 -5.77 -8.72
C ARG A 75 30.78 -5.57 -9.70
N TYR A 76 30.50 -6.62 -10.46
CA TYR A 76 29.35 -6.70 -11.35
C TYR A 76 28.04 -6.49 -10.57
N LYS A 77 27.19 -5.60 -11.09
CA LYS A 77 25.79 -5.42 -10.69
C LYS A 77 24.94 -5.75 -11.90
N ASP A 78 23.76 -6.33 -11.69
CA ASP A 78 22.83 -6.55 -12.79
C ASP A 78 22.34 -5.19 -13.33
N ASN A 79 22.45 -5.01 -14.64
CA ASN A 79 22.09 -3.76 -15.34
C ASN A 79 20.63 -3.33 -15.08
N ARG A 80 19.73 -4.27 -14.75
CA ARG A 80 18.32 -3.97 -14.43
C ARG A 80 18.16 -3.03 -13.23
N TYR A 81 19.11 -3.06 -12.29
CA TYR A 81 19.09 -2.26 -11.07
C TYR A 81 20.03 -1.05 -11.14
N GLN A 82 20.80 -0.93 -12.20
CA GLN A 82 21.75 0.17 -12.39
C GLN A 82 20.99 1.51 -12.33
N HIS A 83 21.49 2.45 -11.53
CA HIS A 83 20.88 3.76 -11.24
C HIS A 83 19.53 3.74 -10.49
N ARG A 84 18.88 2.58 -10.39
CA ARG A 84 17.57 2.40 -9.73
C ARG A 84 17.67 1.85 -8.31
N ALA A 85 18.72 1.11 -7.97
CA ALA A 85 18.95 0.57 -6.63
C ALA A 85 20.01 1.39 -5.88
N GLN A 86 19.63 2.05 -4.79
CA GLN A 86 20.50 2.97 -4.05
C GLN A 86 20.53 2.65 -2.56
N LEU A 87 21.73 2.79 -1.98
CA LEU A 87 21.98 2.80 -0.54
C LEU A 87 22.37 4.22 -0.14
N SER A 88 21.96 4.66 1.05
CA SER A 88 22.26 5.98 1.59
C SER A 88 23.44 5.90 2.57
N LEU A 89 24.54 6.59 2.28
CA LEU A 89 25.71 6.60 3.17
C LEU A 89 25.33 7.10 4.58
N ASP A 90 24.63 8.22 4.67
CA ASP A 90 24.18 8.82 5.94
C ASP A 90 23.32 7.86 6.77
N SER A 91 22.48 7.05 6.11
CA SER A 91 21.64 6.05 6.77
C SER A 91 22.46 4.84 7.20
N MET A 92 23.40 4.40 6.37
CA MET A 92 24.28 3.28 6.67
C MET A 92 25.21 3.59 7.84
N GLU A 93 25.67 4.84 8.01
CA GLU A 93 26.42 5.29 9.20
C GLU A 93 25.64 5.14 10.50
N GLN A 94 24.31 5.01 10.42
CA GLN A 94 23.40 4.79 11.55
C GLN A 94 22.92 3.33 11.65
N GLY A 95 23.54 2.41 10.90
CA GLY A 95 23.15 0.99 10.87
C GLY A 95 21.91 0.68 10.02
N ASN A 96 21.44 1.64 9.22
CA ASN A 96 20.33 1.41 8.29
C ASN A 96 20.87 1.11 6.88
N PHE A 97 20.78 -0.15 6.48
CA PHE A 97 21.22 -0.70 5.20
C PHE A 97 20.08 -0.90 4.20
N SER A 98 18.94 -0.24 4.42
CA SER A 98 17.76 -0.34 3.56
C SER A 98 18.08 0.04 2.12
N LEU A 99 17.50 -0.71 1.19
CA LEU A 99 17.61 -0.47 -0.24
C LEU A 99 16.44 0.39 -0.70
N ARG A 100 16.74 1.54 -1.33
CA ARG A 100 15.74 2.28 -2.09
C ARG A 100 15.77 1.87 -3.56
N LEU A 101 14.66 1.29 -4.04
CA LEU A 101 14.47 0.89 -5.42
C LEU A 101 13.52 1.86 -6.12
N TYR A 102 13.98 2.48 -7.21
CA TYR A 102 13.22 3.46 -7.99
C TYR A 102 12.61 2.84 -9.26
N ASN A 103 11.54 3.48 -9.75
CA ASN A 103 10.85 3.15 -11.00
C ASN A 103 10.49 1.66 -11.11
N ILE A 104 9.79 1.14 -10.10
CA ILE A 104 9.45 -0.28 -9.96
C ILE A 104 8.73 -0.80 -11.22
N THR A 105 9.08 -2.00 -11.66
CA THR A 105 8.39 -2.68 -12.77
C THR A 105 7.87 -4.05 -12.32
N PRO A 106 6.94 -4.68 -13.06
CA PRO A 106 6.47 -6.03 -12.73
C PRO A 106 7.58 -7.08 -12.59
N GLN A 107 8.70 -6.90 -13.29
CA GLN A 107 9.85 -7.80 -13.22
C GLN A 107 10.64 -7.71 -11.91
N ASP A 108 10.37 -6.71 -11.07
CA ASP A 108 10.95 -6.57 -9.74
C ASP A 108 10.18 -7.37 -8.67
N GLU A 109 9.02 -7.96 -8.99
CA GLU A 109 8.27 -8.82 -8.07
C GLU A 109 9.04 -10.11 -7.79
N GLN A 110 9.71 -10.14 -6.64
CA GLN A 110 10.48 -11.27 -6.15
C GLN A 110 10.91 -11.04 -4.69
N THR A 111 11.59 -12.03 -4.13
CA THR A 111 12.31 -11.88 -2.86
C THR A 111 13.71 -11.33 -3.09
N PHE A 112 14.07 -10.34 -2.28
CA PHE A 112 15.39 -9.75 -2.14
C PHE A 112 16.02 -10.18 -0.81
N HIS A 113 17.34 -10.30 -0.80
CA HIS A 113 18.15 -10.62 0.37
C HIS A 113 19.08 -9.46 0.68
N CYS A 114 18.96 -8.92 1.89
CA CYS A 114 19.99 -8.11 2.49
C CYS A 114 20.94 -9.03 3.26
N LEU A 115 22.23 -8.98 2.94
CA LEU A 115 23.28 -9.74 3.60
C LEU A 115 24.34 -8.78 4.13
N VAL A 116 24.60 -8.84 5.43
CA VAL A 116 25.60 -8.00 6.08
C VAL A 116 26.65 -8.87 6.75
N PHE A 117 27.91 -8.62 6.42
CA PHE A 117 29.07 -9.32 6.98
C PHE A 117 29.96 -8.34 7.72
N GLN A 118 30.54 -8.77 8.84
CA GLN A 118 31.39 -7.93 9.68
C GLN A 118 32.85 -8.41 9.61
N LYS A 119 33.77 -7.50 9.29
CA LYS A 119 35.19 -7.80 9.05
C LYS A 119 35.91 -8.21 10.34
N SER A 120 35.69 -7.49 11.43
CA SER A 120 36.26 -7.78 12.75
C SER A 120 35.86 -9.15 13.30
N LEU A 121 34.76 -9.72 12.80
CA LEU A 121 34.27 -11.07 13.13
C LEU A 121 34.59 -12.09 12.03
N GLU A 122 35.75 -11.97 11.38
CA GLU A 122 36.21 -12.90 10.33
C GLU A 122 35.22 -13.03 9.15
N LEU A 123 34.60 -11.92 8.75
CA LEU A 123 33.56 -11.88 7.71
C LEU A 123 32.35 -12.76 8.04
N LYS A 124 32.02 -12.92 9.33
CA LYS A 124 30.78 -13.56 9.76
C LYS A 124 29.57 -12.77 9.26
N LYS A 125 28.56 -13.49 8.75
CA LYS A 125 27.25 -12.92 8.42
C LYS A 125 26.53 -12.56 9.73
N VAL A 126 26.35 -11.26 9.97
CA VAL A 126 25.76 -10.71 11.21
C VAL A 126 24.29 -10.32 11.04
N LEU A 127 23.83 -10.10 9.81
CA LEU A 127 22.43 -9.84 9.50
C LEU A 127 22.06 -10.49 8.16
N GLN A 128 20.88 -11.12 8.13
CA GLN A 128 20.20 -11.53 6.91
C GLN A 128 18.72 -11.15 7.02
N VAL A 129 18.24 -10.36 6.06
CA VAL A 129 16.82 -10.00 5.95
C VAL A 129 16.32 -10.42 4.58
N ASN A 130 15.18 -11.11 4.54
CA ASN A 130 14.53 -11.51 3.30
C ASN A 130 13.29 -10.63 3.13
N VAL A 131 13.24 -9.84 2.05
CA VAL A 131 12.13 -8.93 1.74
C VAL A 131 11.47 -9.37 0.44
N THR A 132 10.21 -9.81 0.50
CA THR A 132 9.41 -10.10 -0.68
C THR A 132 8.70 -8.84 -1.13
N LEU A 133 9.02 -8.38 -2.34
CA LEU A 133 8.35 -7.25 -2.97
C LEU A 133 7.18 -7.76 -3.81
N HIS A 134 5.97 -7.36 -3.45
CA HIS A 134 4.77 -7.54 -4.26
C HIS A 134 4.53 -6.29 -5.09
N VAL A 135 4.41 -6.43 -6.41
CA VAL A 135 4.23 -5.29 -7.31
C VAL A 135 2.76 -5.16 -7.68
N ALA A 136 2.27 -3.93 -7.74
CA ALA A 136 0.91 -3.63 -8.16
C ALA A 136 0.82 -2.42 -9.09
N ALA A 137 -0.20 -2.40 -9.93
CA ALA A 137 -0.58 -1.25 -10.76
C ALA A 137 -2.11 -1.15 -10.80
N ASN A 138 -2.62 0.08 -10.69
CA ASN A 138 -4.04 0.35 -10.84
C ASN A 138 -4.46 0.09 -12.29
N TYR A 139 -5.58 -0.61 -12.44
CA TYR A 139 -6.26 -0.75 -13.72
C TYR A 139 -6.84 0.61 -14.16
N SER A 140 -6.91 0.84 -15.48
CA SER A 140 -7.69 1.95 -16.01
C SER A 140 -9.18 1.77 -15.72
N ILE A 141 -9.90 2.88 -15.57
CA ILE A 141 -11.36 2.84 -15.36
C ILE A 141 -12.00 2.05 -16.52
N PRO A 142 -12.77 0.99 -16.24
CA PRO A 142 -13.30 0.12 -17.29
C PRO A 142 -14.22 0.89 -18.25
N VAL A 143 -14.07 0.61 -19.54
CA VAL A 143 -14.95 1.15 -20.58
C VAL A 143 -15.92 0.05 -20.99
N VAL A 144 -17.21 0.28 -20.74
CA VAL A 144 -18.29 -0.62 -21.16
C VAL A 144 -18.89 -0.10 -22.46
N SER A 145 -18.85 -0.93 -23.49
CA SER A 145 -19.40 -0.63 -24.81
C SER A 145 -20.92 -0.83 -24.81
N ASN A 146 -21.62 -0.06 -25.63
CA ASN A 146 -23.04 -0.31 -25.90
C ASN A 146 -23.22 -1.73 -26.45
N PRO A 147 -24.34 -2.39 -26.11
CA PRO A 147 -24.53 -3.76 -26.53
C PRO A 147 -24.65 -3.86 -28.05
N ILE A 148 -23.95 -4.82 -28.64
CA ILE A 148 -24.06 -5.15 -30.06
C ILE A 148 -24.98 -6.36 -30.20
N GLY A 149 -25.97 -6.25 -31.09
CA GLY A 149 -26.84 -7.34 -31.51
C GLY A 149 -27.75 -6.86 -32.66
N PRO A 150 -28.00 -7.68 -33.69
CA PRO A 150 -29.06 -7.46 -34.67
C PRO A 150 -30.38 -7.06 -34.00
N SER A 151 -31.18 -6.25 -34.68
CA SER A 151 -32.55 -5.92 -34.25
C SER A 151 -33.43 -7.17 -34.04
N GLU A 152 -33.07 -8.27 -34.69
CA GLU A 152 -33.78 -9.56 -34.64
C GLU A 152 -33.14 -10.59 -33.68
N ASP A 153 -31.92 -10.37 -33.18
CA ASP A 153 -31.26 -11.34 -32.29
C ASP A 153 -31.84 -11.28 -30.87
N GLU A 154 -32.19 -12.43 -30.30
CA GLU A 154 -32.65 -12.52 -28.90
C GLU A 154 -31.56 -12.21 -27.86
N GLU A 155 -30.32 -11.95 -28.29
CA GLU A 155 -29.16 -11.75 -27.42
C GLU A 155 -28.52 -10.35 -27.59
N LEU A 156 -28.03 -9.83 -26.47
CA LEU A 156 -27.24 -8.61 -26.37
C LEU A 156 -25.84 -8.97 -25.91
N THR A 157 -24.82 -8.48 -26.62
CA THR A 157 -23.42 -8.64 -26.23
C THR A 157 -22.84 -7.34 -25.71
N PHE A 158 -22.47 -7.30 -24.43
CA PHE A 158 -21.72 -6.20 -23.84
C PHE A 158 -20.23 -6.50 -23.86
N MET A 159 -19.40 -5.47 -23.98
CA MET A 159 -17.95 -5.60 -23.92
C MET A 159 -17.38 -4.60 -22.93
N CYS A 160 -16.55 -5.07 -22.01
CA CYS A 160 -15.85 -4.28 -21.02
C CYS A 160 -14.35 -4.39 -21.25
N LYS A 161 -13.66 -3.25 -21.29
CA LYS A 161 -12.20 -3.18 -21.46
C LYS A 161 -11.56 -2.37 -20.34
N SER A 162 -10.48 -2.89 -19.78
CA SER A 162 -9.59 -2.17 -18.85
C SER A 162 -8.14 -2.56 -19.13
N THR A 163 -7.18 -1.70 -18.82
CA THR A 163 -5.78 -1.81 -19.26
C THR A 163 -4.79 -1.37 -18.19
N ASN A 164 -3.52 -1.75 -18.39
CA ASN A 164 -2.36 -1.31 -17.62
C ASN A 164 -2.41 -1.63 -16.11
N GLY A 165 -3.09 -2.71 -15.71
CA GLY A 165 -3.13 -3.12 -14.30
C GLY A 165 -2.18 -4.27 -14.00
N TYR A 166 -1.88 -4.47 -12.71
CA TYR A 166 -1.04 -5.58 -12.24
C TYR A 166 -1.33 -5.85 -10.76
N PRO A 167 -1.37 -7.12 -10.30
CA PRO A 167 -1.25 -8.39 -11.04
C PRO A 167 -2.54 -8.72 -11.83
N ARG A 168 -2.66 -9.95 -12.34
CA ARG A 168 -3.84 -10.43 -13.10
C ARG A 168 -5.15 -10.12 -12.34
N PRO A 169 -6.20 -9.58 -12.98
CA PRO A 169 -7.39 -9.14 -12.28
C PRO A 169 -8.42 -10.27 -12.15
N ASN A 170 -9.37 -10.07 -11.23
CA ASN A 170 -10.67 -10.74 -11.31
C ASN A 170 -11.65 -9.85 -12.07
N VAL A 171 -12.53 -10.47 -12.86
CA VAL A 171 -13.56 -9.77 -13.63
C VAL A 171 -14.91 -10.40 -13.36
N TYR A 172 -15.90 -9.57 -13.09
CA TYR A 172 -17.27 -10.00 -12.89
C TYR A 172 -18.25 -8.98 -13.44
N TRP A 173 -19.40 -9.48 -13.88
CA TRP A 173 -20.53 -8.65 -14.29
C TRP A 173 -21.61 -8.69 -13.23
N ILE A 174 -22.25 -7.53 -13.03
CA ILE A 174 -23.25 -7.33 -12.00
C ILE A 174 -24.53 -6.86 -12.67
N ASN A 175 -25.67 -7.45 -12.33
CA ASN A 175 -26.97 -6.92 -12.70
C ASN A 175 -27.20 -5.60 -11.94
N GLN A 176 -27.40 -4.50 -12.65
CA GLN A 176 -27.57 -3.20 -12.00
C GLN A 176 -28.87 -3.10 -11.19
N THR A 177 -29.89 -3.90 -11.53
CA THR A 177 -31.22 -3.82 -10.92
C THR A 177 -31.22 -4.27 -9.47
N ASP A 178 -30.55 -5.39 -9.18
CA ASP A 178 -30.52 -6.03 -7.85
C ASP A 178 -29.10 -6.14 -7.26
N ASN A 179 -28.08 -5.66 -7.98
CA ASN A 179 -26.67 -5.80 -7.65
C ASN A 179 -26.20 -7.26 -7.47
N SER A 180 -26.89 -8.22 -8.06
CA SER A 180 -26.48 -9.63 -8.08
C SER A 180 -25.34 -9.86 -9.08
N LEU A 181 -24.46 -10.82 -8.76
CA LEU A 181 -23.44 -11.30 -9.70
C LEU A 181 -24.13 -12.10 -10.82
N LEU A 182 -23.75 -11.80 -12.06
CA LEU A 182 -24.18 -12.58 -13.22
C LEU A 182 -23.38 -13.88 -13.32
N ASP A 183 -24.00 -14.90 -13.89
CA ASP A 183 -23.40 -16.24 -14.04
C ASP A 183 -22.10 -16.17 -14.86
N GLU A 184 -21.05 -16.82 -14.35
CA GLU A 184 -19.75 -16.90 -15.02
C GLU A 184 -19.83 -17.58 -16.40
N ALA A 185 -20.82 -18.45 -16.63
CA ALA A 185 -21.04 -19.08 -17.93
C ALA A 185 -21.48 -18.10 -19.03
N LEU A 186 -22.01 -16.92 -18.66
CA LEU A 186 -22.46 -15.89 -19.60
C LEU A 186 -21.35 -14.93 -20.03
N GLN A 187 -20.21 -14.98 -19.34
CA GLN A 187 -19.06 -14.12 -19.59
C GLN A 187 -17.91 -14.87 -20.25
N ASN A 188 -17.19 -14.19 -21.12
CA ASN A 188 -15.94 -14.67 -21.69
C ASN A 188 -14.90 -13.56 -21.58
N SER A 189 -13.89 -13.80 -20.74
CA SER A 189 -12.85 -12.84 -20.38
C SER A 189 -11.49 -13.27 -20.93
N THR A 190 -10.90 -12.41 -21.73
CA THR A 190 -9.52 -12.53 -22.22
C THR A 190 -8.63 -11.57 -21.44
N VAL A 191 -7.55 -12.10 -20.87
CA VAL A 191 -6.52 -11.31 -20.18
C VAL A 191 -5.21 -11.50 -20.90
N SER A 192 -4.59 -10.40 -21.35
CA SER A 192 -3.34 -10.39 -22.10
C SER A 192 -2.30 -9.54 -21.39
N VAL A 193 -1.02 -9.89 -21.55
CA VAL A 193 0.11 -9.08 -21.06
C VAL A 193 0.57 -8.16 -22.19
N ASN A 194 0.71 -6.86 -21.91
CA ASN A 194 1.16 -5.86 -22.87
C ASN A 194 2.69 -5.70 -22.86
N GLU A 195 3.21 -4.81 -23.72
CA GLU A 195 4.65 -4.58 -23.89
C GLU A 195 5.37 -4.09 -22.62
N HIS A 196 4.62 -3.51 -21.66
CA HIS A 196 5.16 -3.04 -20.38
C HIS A 196 5.14 -4.13 -19.30
N GLY A 197 4.68 -5.34 -19.62
CA GLY A 197 4.49 -6.42 -18.65
C GLY A 197 3.24 -6.26 -17.77
N LEU A 198 2.34 -5.35 -18.13
CA LEU A 198 1.07 -5.12 -17.42
C LEU A 198 -0.06 -5.90 -18.07
N TYR A 199 -1.14 -6.12 -17.33
CA TYR A 199 -2.32 -6.83 -17.79
C TYR A 199 -3.36 -5.89 -18.40
N ASP A 200 -3.83 -6.27 -19.57
CA ASP A 200 -5.00 -5.73 -20.23
C ASP A 200 -6.10 -6.79 -20.24
N VAL A 201 -7.34 -6.36 -20.06
CA VAL A 201 -8.49 -7.24 -19.92
C VAL A 201 -9.62 -6.79 -20.83
N VAL A 202 -10.19 -7.77 -21.55
CA VAL A 202 -11.39 -7.62 -22.35
C VAL A 202 -12.36 -8.71 -21.91
N SER A 203 -13.51 -8.32 -21.38
CA SER A 203 -14.58 -9.24 -21.01
C SER A 203 -15.81 -8.98 -21.87
N THR A 204 -16.43 -10.05 -22.34
CA THR A 204 -17.68 -10.02 -23.09
C THR A 204 -18.76 -10.72 -22.31
N LEU A 205 -19.94 -10.13 -22.23
CA LEU A 205 -21.12 -10.68 -21.56
C LEU A 205 -22.22 -10.86 -22.58
N ARG A 206 -22.80 -12.06 -22.65
CA ARG A 206 -23.94 -12.38 -23.52
C ARG A 206 -25.17 -12.64 -22.67
N VAL A 207 -26.21 -11.85 -22.88
CA VAL A 207 -27.48 -11.96 -22.13
C VAL A 207 -28.65 -11.88 -23.08
N ARG A 208 -29.78 -12.48 -22.70
CA ARG A 208 -31.02 -12.36 -23.47
C ARG A 208 -31.54 -10.92 -23.43
N ARG A 209 -32.11 -10.47 -24.54
CA ARG A 209 -32.71 -9.15 -24.68
C ARG A 209 -33.93 -9.04 -23.77
N ALA A 210 -33.93 -8.01 -22.92
CA ALA A 210 -35.06 -7.60 -22.11
C ALA A 210 -35.15 -6.06 -22.13
N PRO A 211 -36.35 -5.48 -21.91
CA PRO A 211 -36.56 -4.04 -22.09
C PRO A 211 -35.68 -3.13 -21.22
N ASN A 212 -35.12 -3.64 -20.11
CA ASN A 212 -34.28 -2.87 -19.18
C ASN A 212 -32.99 -3.62 -18.79
N VAL A 213 -32.29 -4.22 -19.74
CA VAL A 213 -30.99 -4.84 -19.44
C VAL A 213 -29.97 -3.73 -19.15
N ASN A 214 -29.58 -3.62 -17.88
CA ASN A 214 -28.49 -2.75 -17.46
C ASN A 214 -27.51 -3.54 -16.59
N VAL A 215 -26.24 -3.47 -16.95
CA VAL A 215 -25.18 -4.28 -16.35
C VAL A 215 -24.03 -3.40 -15.92
N LYS A 216 -23.30 -3.84 -14.89
CA LYS A 216 -22.05 -3.22 -14.47
C LYS A 216 -20.92 -4.20 -14.70
N CYS A 217 -19.83 -3.73 -15.29
CA CYS A 217 -18.58 -4.46 -15.31
C CYS A 217 -17.76 -4.06 -14.09
N CYS A 218 -17.16 -5.04 -13.41
CA CYS A 218 -16.24 -4.80 -12.32
C CYS A 218 -14.89 -5.48 -12.56
N ILE A 219 -13.82 -4.70 -12.37
CA ILE A 219 -12.43 -5.17 -12.41
C ILE A 219 -11.87 -5.04 -11.00
N GLU A 220 -11.43 -6.16 -10.42
CA GLU A 220 -10.86 -6.22 -9.08
C GLU A 220 -9.35 -6.46 -9.15
N ASN A 221 -8.61 -5.59 -8.47
CA ASN A 221 -7.22 -5.80 -8.08
C ASN A 221 -7.19 -6.28 -6.63
N VAL A 222 -7.01 -7.60 -6.46
CA VAL A 222 -6.99 -8.25 -5.14
C VAL A 222 -5.86 -7.72 -4.26
N LEU A 223 -4.68 -7.51 -4.85
CA LEU A 223 -3.48 -7.07 -4.13
C LEU A 223 -3.63 -5.64 -3.59
N LEU A 224 -4.34 -4.76 -4.31
CA LEU A 224 -4.61 -3.39 -3.88
C LEU A 224 -5.93 -3.24 -3.11
N HIS A 225 -6.69 -4.33 -2.93
CA HIS A 225 -8.05 -4.30 -2.37
C HIS A 225 -8.94 -3.25 -3.05
N GLN A 226 -8.83 -3.13 -4.38
CA GLN A 226 -9.53 -2.13 -5.17
C GLN A 226 -10.46 -2.79 -6.19
N ASN A 227 -11.68 -2.27 -6.31
CA ASN A 227 -12.63 -2.63 -7.36
C ASN A 227 -12.99 -1.39 -8.20
N LEU A 228 -13.03 -1.55 -9.52
CA LEU A 228 -13.46 -0.53 -10.46
C LEU A 228 -14.72 -1.00 -11.15
N THR A 229 -15.85 -0.40 -10.80
CA THR A 229 -17.18 -0.77 -11.31
C THR A 229 -17.76 0.32 -12.20
N VAL A 230 -18.15 -0.03 -13.43
CA VAL A 230 -18.74 0.90 -14.40
C VAL A 230 -19.99 0.29 -15.02
N SER A 231 -21.04 1.11 -15.16
CA SER A 231 -22.35 0.70 -15.71
C SER A 231 -22.37 0.83 -17.24
N SER A 232 -23.16 -0.01 -17.92
CA SER A 232 -23.49 0.17 -19.34
C SER A 232 -24.38 1.40 -19.55
N GLN A 233 -24.11 2.21 -20.59
CA GLN A 233 -24.99 3.33 -20.96
C GLN A 233 -26.15 2.82 -21.84
N THR A 234 -27.38 3.20 -21.52
CA THR A 234 -28.53 3.11 -22.43
C THR A 234 -28.85 4.51 -22.96
N GLU A 235 -28.73 4.67 -24.28
CA GLU A 235 -29.04 5.83 -25.14
C GLU A 235 -28.01 6.97 -25.36
N PRO A 236 -27.88 7.45 -26.62
CA PRO A 236 -27.05 8.59 -26.99
C PRO A 236 -27.75 9.90 -26.59
N SER A 237 -27.09 10.73 -25.77
CA SER A 237 -27.55 12.09 -25.56
C SER A 237 -27.45 12.87 -26.87
N SER A 238 -28.58 12.96 -27.57
CA SER A 238 -28.88 13.96 -28.58
C SER A 238 -28.62 15.34 -27.97
N GLY A 239 -27.65 16.05 -28.52
CA GLY A 239 -27.29 17.40 -28.10
C GLY A 239 -28.44 18.37 -28.35
N THR A 240 -29.27 18.56 -27.33
CA THR A 240 -30.15 19.72 -27.25
C THR A 240 -29.32 20.88 -26.72
N LYS A 241 -29.05 21.85 -27.60
CA LYS A 241 -28.41 23.12 -27.27
C LYS A 241 -29.39 23.94 -26.41
N ASP A 242 -29.19 23.95 -25.10
CA ASP A 242 -29.71 25.02 -24.26
C ASP A 242 -28.55 25.83 -23.65
N LYS A 243 -28.40 27.03 -24.23
CA LYS A 243 -27.67 28.16 -23.66
C LYS A 243 -28.40 28.58 -22.40
N ILE A 244 -27.83 28.31 -21.22
CA ILE A 244 -28.09 29.13 -20.03
C ILE A 244 -26.74 29.48 -19.41
N THR A 245 -26.39 30.75 -19.57
CA THR A 245 -25.29 31.40 -18.88
C THR A 245 -25.67 31.53 -17.41
N ASP A 246 -24.97 30.82 -16.52
CA ASP A 246 -24.95 31.17 -15.11
C ASP A 246 -23.51 31.33 -14.62
N LYS A 247 -23.27 32.44 -13.92
CA LYS A 247 -21.97 32.85 -13.39
C LYS A 247 -21.55 31.91 -12.25
N PRO A 248 -20.26 31.60 -12.07
CA PRO A 248 -19.84 30.83 -10.91
C PRO A 248 -19.98 31.68 -9.65
N ALA A 249 -20.87 31.24 -8.75
CA ALA A 249 -20.89 31.69 -7.37
C ALA A 249 -19.61 31.24 -6.65
N ARG A 250 -19.00 32.18 -5.95
CA ARG A 250 -17.80 32.04 -5.13
C ARG A 250 -17.98 30.91 -4.09
N PRO A 251 -16.98 30.07 -3.78
CA PRO A 251 -17.08 29.11 -2.70
C PRO A 251 -17.29 29.86 -1.38
N GLN A 252 -18.31 29.49 -0.61
CA GLN A 252 -18.46 29.96 0.77
C GLN A 252 -17.29 29.42 1.60
N GLU A 253 -16.31 30.27 1.89
CA GLU A 253 -15.39 30.04 3.00
C GLU A 253 -16.23 29.90 4.28
N LYS A 254 -16.30 28.68 4.80
CA LYS A 254 -16.89 28.45 6.12
C LYS A 254 -16.06 29.24 7.11
N ASN A 255 -16.73 30.13 7.85
CA ASN A 255 -16.19 31.05 8.87
C ASN A 255 -15.58 30.32 10.10
N ILE A 256 -14.72 29.32 9.89
CA ILE A 256 -14.10 28.50 10.94
C ILE A 256 -13.25 29.38 11.88
N THR A 257 -12.54 30.37 11.33
CA THR A 257 -11.73 31.31 12.11
C THR A 257 -12.57 32.18 13.05
N VAL A 258 -13.77 32.58 12.63
CA VAL A 258 -14.67 33.42 13.46
C VAL A 258 -15.23 32.63 14.64
N PHE A 259 -15.61 31.35 14.42
CA PHE A 259 -16.10 30.50 15.50
C PHE A 259 -15.03 30.18 16.55
N ILE A 260 -13.76 30.02 16.14
CA ILE A 260 -12.66 29.79 17.08
C ILE A 260 -12.41 31.04 17.94
N VAL A 261 -12.36 32.22 17.33
CA VAL A 261 -12.15 33.49 18.06
C VAL A 261 -13.31 33.75 19.03
N PHE A 262 -14.55 33.50 18.61
CA PHE A 262 -15.72 33.64 19.49
C PHE A 262 -15.68 32.64 20.65
N GLY A 263 -15.28 31.39 20.39
CA GLY A 263 -15.10 30.37 21.42
C GLY A 263 -14.07 30.76 22.47
N ILE A 264 -12.90 31.27 22.05
CA ILE A 264 -11.83 31.73 22.94
C ILE A 264 -12.31 32.91 23.80
N LEU A 265 -13.02 33.87 23.20
CA LEU A 265 -13.55 35.04 23.93
C LEU A 265 -14.53 34.62 25.03
N CYS A 266 -15.45 33.69 24.72
CA CYS A 266 -16.41 33.17 25.69
C CYS A 266 -15.72 32.48 26.88
N VAL A 267 -14.66 31.71 26.62
CA VAL A 267 -13.89 31.03 27.69
C VAL A 267 -13.19 32.05 28.59
N LEU A 268 -12.58 33.09 28.02
CA LEU A 268 -11.91 34.14 28.81
C LEU A 268 -12.90 34.89 29.71
N VAL A 269 -14.10 35.19 29.21
CA VAL A 269 -15.16 35.83 30.01
C VAL A 269 -15.61 34.91 31.14
N ALA A 270 -15.81 33.62 30.88
CA ALA A 270 -16.21 32.65 31.90
C ALA A 270 -15.16 32.54 33.02
N VAL A 271 -13.86 32.52 32.67
CA VAL A 271 -12.75 32.50 33.64
C VAL A 271 -12.73 33.78 34.47
N ALA A 272 -12.92 34.95 33.85
CA ALA A 272 -12.96 36.23 34.57
C ALA A 272 -14.13 36.30 35.55
N VAL A 273 -15.30 35.80 35.17
CA VAL A 273 -16.48 35.71 36.04
C VAL A 273 -16.24 34.75 37.19
N ALA A 274 -15.66 33.58 36.93
CA ALA A 274 -15.33 32.61 37.96
C ALA A 274 -14.29 33.15 38.95
N ALA A 275 -13.26 33.83 38.45
CA ALA A 275 -12.25 34.49 39.29
C ALA A 275 -12.86 35.62 40.12
N GLY A 276 -13.71 36.45 39.53
CA GLY A 276 -14.43 37.52 40.22
C GLY A 276 -15.38 36.97 41.30
N TRP A 277 -16.10 35.89 41.01
CA TRP A 277 -16.95 35.21 41.97
C TRP A 277 -16.14 34.62 43.12
N PHE A 278 -15.02 33.95 42.82
CA PHE A 278 -14.12 33.40 43.84
C PHE A 278 -13.52 34.50 44.73
N TYR A 279 -13.09 35.62 44.14
CA TYR A 279 -12.55 36.77 44.87
C TYR A 279 -13.60 37.42 45.77
N ARG A 280 -14.84 37.56 45.27
CA ARG A 280 -15.97 38.10 46.01
C ARG A 280 -16.41 37.16 47.15
N ASN A 281 -16.38 35.85 46.94
CA ASN A 281 -16.71 34.85 47.96
C ASN A 281 -15.64 34.83 49.07
N ARG A 282 -14.36 34.96 48.73
CA ARG A 282 -13.27 35.16 49.72
C ARG A 282 -13.43 36.44 50.54
N ARG A 283 -13.91 37.53 49.94
CA ARG A 283 -14.20 38.78 50.67
C ARG A 283 -15.41 38.67 51.59
N SER A 284 -16.44 37.90 51.21
CA SER A 284 -17.64 37.68 52.03
C SER A 284 -17.37 36.81 53.27
N SER A 285 -16.40 35.90 53.23
CA SER A 285 -15.97 35.14 54.42
C SER A 285 -15.04 35.89 55.37
N GLY A 286 -14.65 37.14 55.04
CA GLY A 286 -13.76 37.97 55.87
C GLY A 286 -14.46 38.99 56.77
N SER A 287 -15.80 39.00 56.85
CA SER A 287 -16.58 40.05 57.55
C SER A 287 -17.53 39.52 58.64
N TYR A 288 -17.06 38.58 59.47
CA TYR A 288 -17.69 38.26 60.77
C TYR A 288 -16.63 38.06 61.85
N ILE A 289 -15.95 39.13 62.25
CA ILE A 289 -15.41 39.28 63.61
C ILE A 289 -15.67 40.73 64.06
N GLY A 290 -16.49 40.87 65.10
CA GLY A 290 -16.60 42.09 65.92
C GLY A 290 -18.02 42.63 66.07
N HIS A 291 -18.67 42.38 67.21
CA HIS A 291 -18.82 43.39 68.28
C HIS A 291 -19.68 42.92 69.48
N VAL A 292 -19.15 43.23 70.67
CA VAL A 292 -19.70 43.25 72.05
C VAL A 292 -19.93 41.91 72.75
#